data_AF-A0A0F2Q462-F1
#
_entry.id   AF-A0A0F2Q462-F1
#
_cell.length_a   1.000
_cell.length_b   1.000
_cell.length_c   1.000
_cell.angle_alpha   90.00
_cell.angle_beta   90.00
_cell.angle_gamma   90.00
#
_symmetry.space_group_name_H-M   'P 1'
#
loop_
_entity.id
_entity.type
_entity.pdbx_description
1 polymer ?
#
loop_
_entity_poly.entity_id
_entity_poly.type
_entity_poly.pdbx_seq_one_letter_code
_entity_poly.pdbx_strand_id
1 'polypeptide(L)'
;MSCYLELAAAQKPLDIAFTLDKNNWNGKTTLQLVLKDIKSCTQPDNPYIKQDFLEHLFINGSKYIMEDNDQEIYIKEYLENKDKQSKVIDPFIQDKLVCIDVRGFNDKIGYIKNIVRTGEKSIIYVNSRNASYYLAADLRRDLPMYKEKFGYYNAGLNNEDRQSVEDLLREGKIQFIVTTSAFSLGMDIPDIKNVIFYHMCFSQEEHNHVAGWAQSNIETKIHLLYGSQDRELNQLLLAGTSPNREQLALFFLLLKKLTEKTNPINITNSQLAQWANIYKIVGIHANNIGIWLDILEELDIIKREIEGITQSIYLPTTQPKVNLECSLRYQKAITERNKFLDYVQIAL
;
A
#
# COMPACT_ATOMS: atom_id res chain seq x y z
N MET A 1 45.26 -1.97 14.17
CA MET A 1 44.90 -0.53 14.20
C MET A 1 44.92 0.15 12.83
N SER A 2 45.65 -0.29 11.79
CA SER A 2 45.67 0.46 10.50
C SER A 2 44.39 0.32 9.66
N CYS A 3 43.68 -0.81 9.74
CA CYS A 3 42.46 -1.05 8.93
C CYS A 3 41.30 -0.07 9.22
N TYR A 4 41.16 0.44 10.47
CA TYR A 4 40.09 1.38 10.83
C TYR A 4 40.33 2.79 10.27
N LEU A 5 41.58 3.27 10.33
CA LEU A 5 41.94 4.59 9.81
C LEU A 5 41.80 4.65 8.29
N GLU A 6 42.12 3.56 7.59
CA GLU A 6 41.93 3.42 6.14
C GLU A 6 40.45 3.40 5.75
N LEU A 7 39.59 2.74 6.52
CA LEU A 7 38.14 2.71 6.29
C LEU A 7 37.47 4.07 6.55
N ALA A 8 37.88 4.79 7.60
CA ALA A 8 37.39 6.13 7.90
C ALA A 8 37.83 7.17 6.85
N ALA A 9 38.99 6.98 6.22
CA ALA A 9 39.49 7.83 5.14
C ALA A 9 38.77 7.61 3.80
N ALA A 10 38.12 6.46 3.60
CA ALA A 10 37.53 6.06 2.32
C ALA A 10 36.19 6.76 1.96
N GLN A 11 35.69 7.68 2.79
CA GLN A 11 34.43 8.44 2.58
C GLN A 11 33.20 7.62 2.17
N LYS A 12 33.16 6.32 2.49
CA LYS A 12 31.95 5.51 2.34
C LYS A 12 31.02 5.78 3.53
N PRO A 13 29.70 5.94 3.31
CA PRO A 13 28.77 6.13 4.41
C PRO A 13 28.78 4.88 5.29
N LEU A 14 29.24 5.03 6.53
CA LEU A 14 29.22 4.01 7.57
C LEU A 14 28.51 4.60 8.79
N ASP A 15 27.42 3.98 9.21
CA ASP A 15 26.65 4.41 10.38
C ASP A 15 27.32 3.96 11.69
N ILE A 16 27.99 2.81 11.69
CA ILE A 16 28.56 2.15 12.88
C ILE A 16 29.83 1.39 12.49
N ALA A 17 30.87 1.45 13.32
CA ALA A 17 31.98 0.50 13.24
C ALA A 17 32.27 -0.19 14.57
N PHE A 18 32.91 -1.35 14.49
CA PHE A 18 33.35 -2.11 15.65
C PHE A 18 34.86 -2.25 15.63
N THR A 19 35.49 -2.08 16.79
CA THR A 19 36.90 -2.38 16.98
C THR A 19 37.06 -3.48 18.00
N LEU A 20 37.96 -4.42 17.72
CA LEU A 20 38.31 -5.49 18.66
C LEU A 20 39.17 -4.90 19.80
N ASP A 21 38.79 -5.16 21.05
CA ASP A 21 39.51 -4.72 22.24
C ASP A 21 39.72 -5.87 23.23
N LYS A 22 40.72 -5.76 24.10
CA LYS A 22 41.05 -6.77 25.13
C LYS A 22 40.49 -6.31 26.47
N ASN A 23 39.55 -7.06 27.02
CA ASN A 23 39.10 -6.88 28.39
C ASN A 23 39.86 -7.84 29.32
N ASN A 24 40.55 -7.29 30.32
CA ASN A 24 41.25 -8.06 31.34
C ASN A 24 40.49 -7.93 32.66
N TRP A 25 39.85 -9.01 33.09
CA TRP A 25 39.12 -9.03 34.35
C TRP A 25 39.46 -10.29 35.13
N ASN A 26 39.82 -10.12 36.41
CA ASN A 26 40.20 -11.20 37.34
C ASN A 26 41.26 -12.17 36.77
N GLY A 27 42.28 -11.64 36.09
CA GLY A 27 43.38 -12.43 35.51
C GLY A 27 43.02 -13.19 34.23
N LYS A 28 41.78 -13.04 33.71
CA LYS A 28 41.35 -13.58 32.42
C LYS A 28 41.27 -12.49 31.37
N THR A 29 41.84 -12.73 30.20
CA THR A 29 41.74 -11.85 29.03
C THR A 29 40.69 -12.39 28.06
N THR A 30 39.70 -11.57 27.72
CA THR A 30 38.70 -11.86 26.68
C THR A 30 38.72 -10.77 25.61
N LEU A 31 38.51 -11.15 24.35
CA LEU A 31 38.33 -10.18 23.26
C LEU A 31 36.86 -9.75 23.23
N GLN A 32 36.64 -8.45 23.15
CA GLN A 32 35.31 -7.85 23.01
C GLN A 32 35.26 -6.96 21.76
N LEU A 33 34.10 -6.86 21.14
CA LEU A 33 33.85 -5.87 20.10
C LEU A 33 33.33 -4.60 20.76
N VAL A 34 34.05 -3.50 20.58
CA VAL A 34 33.66 -2.17 21.07
C VAL A 34 33.08 -1.38 19.91
N LEU A 35 31.85 -0.91 20.11
CA LEU A 35 31.17 0.00 19.18
C LEU A 35 31.91 1.35 19.15
N LYS A 36 32.28 1.81 17.96
CA LYS A 36 32.72 3.19 17.72
C LYS A 36 31.73 3.86 16.78
N ASP A 37 31.11 4.93 17.26
CA ASP A 37 30.29 5.82 16.45
C ASP A 37 31.20 6.62 15.49
N ILE A 38 30.89 6.62 14.19
CA ILE A 38 31.69 7.26 13.14
C ILE A 38 31.10 8.62 12.73
N LYS A 39 29.95 9.04 13.27
CA LYS A 39 29.37 10.34 12.92
C LYS A 39 30.32 11.49 13.25
N SER A 40 30.47 12.45 12.34
CA SER A 40 31.18 13.71 12.62
C SER A 40 30.47 14.44 13.76
N CYS A 41 31.18 14.68 14.85
CA CYS A 41 30.69 15.18 16.13
C CYS A 41 30.08 16.59 16.13
N THR A 42 29.89 17.23 14.98
CA THR A 42 29.34 18.60 14.93
C THR A 42 27.82 18.64 15.09
N GLN A 43 27.11 17.51 15.01
CA GLN A 43 25.72 17.41 15.47
C GLN A 43 25.47 16.06 16.14
N PRO A 44 25.32 15.99 17.48
CA PRO A 44 24.63 14.86 18.09
C PRO A 44 23.20 14.80 17.53
N ASP A 45 22.65 13.60 17.32
CA ASP A 45 21.20 13.42 17.11
C ASP A 45 20.52 14.02 18.34
N ASN A 46 20.06 15.26 18.25
CA ASN A 46 19.47 15.95 19.37
C ASN A 46 18.03 15.44 19.52
N PRO A 47 17.71 14.64 20.55
CA PRO A 47 16.36 14.08 20.73
C PRO A 47 15.30 15.16 21.03
N TYR A 48 15.72 16.42 21.22
CA TYR A 48 14.86 17.58 21.44
C TYR A 48 14.70 18.48 20.20
N ILE A 49 15.42 18.22 19.10
CA ILE A 49 15.09 18.86 17.83
C ILE A 49 13.87 18.13 17.28
N LYS A 50 12.77 18.87 17.16
CA LYS A 50 11.56 18.39 16.47
C LYS A 50 11.99 18.03 15.04
N GLN A 51 12.07 16.74 14.73
CA GLN A 51 12.36 16.29 13.38
C GLN A 51 11.35 16.93 12.43
N ASP A 52 11.82 17.37 11.27
CA ASP A 52 10.93 17.82 10.21
C ASP A 52 9.90 16.72 9.93
N PHE A 53 8.62 17.11 9.88
CA PHE A 53 7.51 16.15 9.76
C PHE A 53 7.68 15.26 8.53
N LEU A 54 8.14 15.80 7.40
CA LEU A 54 8.33 15.00 6.19
C LEU A 54 9.45 13.99 6.39
N GLU A 55 10.57 14.36 6.99
CA GLU A 55 11.63 13.38 7.29
C GLU A 55 11.11 12.26 8.21
N HIS A 56 10.36 12.60 9.26
CA HIS A 56 9.76 11.61 10.15
C HIS A 56 8.77 10.69 9.41
N LEU A 57 7.93 11.26 8.54
CA LEU A 57 6.97 10.54 7.71
C LEU A 57 7.67 9.48 6.85
N PHE A 58 8.78 9.83 6.21
CA PHE A 58 9.52 8.89 5.36
C PHE A 58 10.38 7.88 6.16
N ILE A 59 11.04 8.30 7.25
CA ILE A 59 11.84 7.40 8.09
C ILE A 59 10.97 6.30 8.69
N ASN A 60 9.76 6.63 9.12
CA ASN A 60 8.81 5.69 9.72
C ASN A 60 7.85 5.09 8.71
N GLY A 61 8.13 5.20 7.40
CA GLY A 61 7.24 4.75 6.33
C GLY A 61 6.77 3.30 6.48
N SER A 62 7.65 2.42 6.98
CA SER A 62 7.33 1.01 7.26
C SER A 62 6.11 0.85 8.18
N LYS A 63 5.92 1.72 9.18
CA LYS A 63 4.76 1.70 10.09
C LYS A 63 3.44 1.91 9.36
N TYR A 64 3.43 2.72 8.31
CA TYR A 64 2.23 3.14 7.61
C TYR A 64 1.89 2.28 6.38
N ILE A 65 2.78 1.34 6.04
CA ILE A 65 2.57 0.39 4.94
C ILE A 65 2.30 -1.04 5.42
N MET A 66 2.41 -1.31 6.74
CA MET A 66 1.97 -2.58 7.30
C MET A 66 0.45 -2.70 7.19
N GLU A 67 -0.02 -3.86 6.73
CA GLU A 67 -1.43 -4.18 6.54
C GLU A 67 -1.98 -4.82 7.83
N ASP A 68 -2.61 -4.02 8.69
CA ASP A 68 -3.56 -4.54 9.66
C ASP A 68 -4.93 -4.65 8.95
N ASN A 69 -5.38 -5.88 8.71
CA ASN A 69 -6.70 -6.30 8.20
C ASN A 69 -7.66 -5.16 7.77
N ASP A 70 -7.38 -4.57 6.62
CA ASP A 70 -8.08 -3.40 6.06
C ASP A 70 -9.56 -3.60 5.73
N GLN A 71 -10.08 -4.83 5.83
CA GLN A 71 -11.47 -5.10 5.52
C GLN A 71 -12.43 -4.48 6.54
N GLU A 72 -12.12 -4.44 7.84
CA GLU A 72 -13.06 -3.85 8.80
C GLU A 72 -13.20 -2.33 8.62
N ILE A 73 -12.09 -1.63 8.38
CA ILE A 73 -12.09 -0.18 8.14
C ILE A 73 -12.78 0.13 6.82
N TYR A 74 -12.46 -0.59 5.75
CA TYR A 74 -13.10 -0.38 4.44
C TYR A 74 -14.59 -0.80 4.45
N ILE A 75 -14.98 -1.87 5.17
CA ILE A 75 -16.40 -2.24 5.32
C ILE A 75 -17.16 -1.16 6.09
N LYS A 76 -16.57 -0.61 7.17
CA LYS A 76 -17.16 0.53 7.89
C LYS A 76 -17.29 1.76 6.99
N GLU A 77 -16.23 2.16 6.28
CA GLU A 77 -16.28 3.28 5.34
C GLU A 77 -17.28 3.04 4.19
N TYR A 78 -17.38 1.82 3.67
CA TYR A 78 -18.37 1.47 2.65
C TYR A 78 -19.81 1.57 3.20
N LEU A 79 -20.07 1.05 4.40
CA LEU A 79 -21.39 1.12 5.03
C LEU A 79 -21.77 2.56 5.39
N GLU A 80 -20.82 3.36 5.87
CA GLU A 80 -21.01 4.77 6.20
C GLU A 80 -21.19 5.67 4.97
N ASN A 81 -20.63 5.27 3.82
CA ASN A 81 -20.71 6.03 2.57
C ASN A 81 -21.68 5.46 1.54
N LYS A 82 -22.35 4.32 1.80
CA LYS A 82 -23.31 3.69 0.88
C LYS A 82 -24.44 4.64 0.47
N ASP A 83 -24.87 5.51 1.38
CA ASP A 83 -25.91 6.52 1.15
C ASP A 83 -25.35 7.91 0.78
N LYS A 84 -24.02 8.11 0.83
CA LYS A 84 -23.33 9.37 0.47
C LYS A 84 -22.75 9.36 -0.94
N GLN A 85 -22.95 8.28 -1.71
CA GLN A 85 -22.46 8.13 -3.09
C GLN A 85 -23.07 9.09 -4.11
N SER A 86 -23.89 10.06 -3.70
CA SER A 86 -24.33 11.16 -4.56
C SER A 86 -23.38 12.36 -4.44
N LYS A 87 -22.14 12.24 -4.93
CA LYS A 87 -21.47 13.42 -5.48
C LYS A 87 -21.77 13.44 -6.97
N VAL A 88 -22.75 14.27 -7.28
CA VAL A 88 -23.17 14.69 -8.63
C VAL A 88 -21.92 14.87 -9.48
N ILE A 89 -21.74 14.01 -10.48
CA ILE A 89 -20.83 14.28 -11.59
C ILE A 89 -21.45 15.48 -12.28
N ASP A 90 -20.78 16.62 -12.20
CA ASP A 90 -21.22 17.80 -12.92
C ASP A 90 -21.13 17.49 -14.43
N PRO A 91 -22.25 17.44 -15.18
CA PRO A 91 -22.26 17.05 -16.59
C PRO A 91 -21.62 18.10 -17.50
N PHE A 92 -21.20 19.25 -16.94
CA PHE A 92 -20.53 20.29 -17.69
C PHE A 92 -19.14 19.82 -18.11
N ILE A 93 -19.07 19.45 -19.39
CA ILE A 93 -17.85 19.29 -20.19
C ILE A 93 -16.83 20.34 -19.72
N GLN A 94 -15.77 19.88 -19.06
CA GLN A 94 -14.76 20.75 -18.48
C GLN A 94 -13.82 21.22 -19.60
N ASP A 95 -14.13 22.37 -20.20
CA ASP A 95 -13.37 22.97 -21.31
C ASP A 95 -11.88 23.20 -21.02
N LYS A 96 -11.44 23.06 -19.76
CA LYS A 96 -10.05 23.24 -19.31
C LYS A 96 -9.32 21.95 -18.93
N LEU A 97 -9.94 20.79 -19.12
CA LEU A 97 -9.26 19.50 -18.92
C LEU A 97 -8.53 19.05 -20.17
N VAL A 98 -7.26 18.69 -19.98
CA VAL A 98 -6.44 18.12 -21.04
C VAL A 98 -6.08 16.69 -20.67
N CYS A 99 -6.63 15.71 -21.39
CA CYS A 99 -6.22 14.32 -21.26
C CYS A 99 -4.93 14.08 -22.07
N ILE A 100 -3.89 13.60 -21.39
CA ILE A 100 -2.60 13.25 -21.96
C ILE A 100 -2.43 11.74 -21.80
N ASP A 101 -2.72 11.03 -22.89
CA ASP A 101 -2.58 9.58 -22.96
C ASP A 101 -1.13 9.20 -23.24
N VAL A 102 -0.47 8.59 -22.24
CA VAL A 102 0.89 8.07 -22.33
C VAL A 102 0.93 6.58 -21.97
N ARG A 103 -0.20 5.89 -22.15
CA ARG A 103 -0.29 4.46 -21.93
C ARG A 103 0.62 3.73 -22.91
N GLY A 104 1.30 2.69 -22.45
CA GLY A 104 2.32 1.96 -23.23
C GLY A 104 3.70 2.62 -23.25
N PHE A 105 3.89 3.78 -22.59
CA PHE A 105 5.22 4.34 -22.38
C PHE A 105 5.98 3.55 -21.31
N ASN A 106 7.18 3.06 -21.64
CA ASN A 106 7.92 2.16 -20.77
C ASN A 106 8.51 2.86 -19.53
N ASP A 107 8.96 4.12 -19.65
CA ASP A 107 9.63 4.84 -18.56
C ASP A 107 8.67 5.77 -17.80
N LYS A 108 7.70 5.18 -17.10
CA LYS A 108 6.73 5.92 -16.26
C LYS A 108 7.44 6.86 -15.27
N ILE A 109 8.56 6.42 -14.69
CA ILE A 109 9.32 7.19 -13.70
C ILE A 109 9.99 8.41 -14.33
N GLY A 110 10.67 8.25 -15.47
CA GLY A 110 11.26 9.36 -16.21
C GLY A 110 10.21 10.39 -16.65
N TYR A 111 9.03 9.92 -17.04
CA TYR A 111 7.90 10.79 -17.36
C TYR A 111 7.46 11.64 -16.15
N ILE A 112 7.25 11.01 -14.98
CA ILE A 112 6.90 11.73 -13.74
C ILE A 112 8.00 12.73 -13.37
N LYS A 113 9.28 12.35 -13.47
CA LYS A 113 10.40 13.25 -13.18
C LYS A 113 10.37 14.51 -14.05
N ASN A 114 9.93 14.42 -15.31
CA ASN A 114 9.78 15.59 -16.17
C ASN A 114 8.64 16.51 -15.72
N ILE A 115 7.52 15.95 -15.26
CA ILE A 115 6.44 16.75 -14.66
C ILE A 115 6.91 17.41 -13.36
N VAL A 116 7.61 16.67 -12.49
CA VAL A 116 8.13 17.23 -11.23
C VAL A 116 9.01 18.44 -11.47
N ARG A 117 9.81 18.42 -12.54
CA ARG A 117 10.69 19.55 -12.90
C ARG A 117 9.94 20.83 -13.27
N THR A 118 8.66 20.76 -13.65
CA THR A 118 7.85 21.96 -13.90
C THR A 118 7.51 22.70 -12.60
N GLY A 119 7.60 22.03 -11.45
CA GLY A 119 7.21 22.60 -10.14
C GLY A 119 5.70 22.71 -9.95
N GLU A 120 4.91 22.20 -10.89
CA GLU A 120 3.46 22.26 -10.86
C GLU A 120 2.88 21.26 -9.85
N LYS A 121 1.92 21.70 -9.04
CA LYS A 121 1.30 20.85 -8.02
C LYS A 121 0.61 19.65 -8.67
N SER A 122 0.99 18.45 -8.25
CA SER A 122 0.62 17.20 -8.90
C SER A 122 0.18 16.13 -7.91
N ILE A 123 -0.88 15.40 -8.27
CA ILE A 123 -1.35 14.20 -7.57
C ILE A 123 -0.96 12.98 -8.42
N ILE A 124 -0.33 11.99 -7.79
CA ILE A 124 0.08 10.74 -8.43
C ILE A 124 -0.69 9.60 -7.78
N TYR A 125 -1.65 9.03 -8.51
CA TYR A 125 -2.43 7.90 -8.05
C TYR A 125 -1.70 6.57 -8.23
N VAL A 126 -1.73 5.74 -7.18
CA VAL A 126 -1.25 4.36 -7.15
C VAL A 126 -2.24 3.45 -6.41
N ASN A 127 -2.21 2.17 -6.71
CA ASN A 127 -3.16 1.17 -6.20
C ASN A 127 -2.85 0.58 -4.80
N SER A 128 -1.74 0.95 -4.15
CA SER A 128 -1.36 0.36 -2.84
C SER A 128 -0.60 1.31 -1.92
N ARG A 129 -0.67 1.06 -0.60
CA ARG A 129 0.10 1.79 0.42
C ARG A 129 1.59 1.70 0.17
N ASN A 130 2.07 0.49 -0.10
CA ASN A 130 3.46 0.22 -0.48
C ASN A 130 3.88 1.08 -1.67
N ALA A 131 3.13 1.04 -2.77
CA ALA A 131 3.45 1.85 -3.95
C ALA A 131 3.46 3.34 -3.63
N SER A 132 2.55 3.83 -2.78
CA SER A 132 2.49 5.25 -2.43
C SER A 132 3.75 5.72 -1.72
N TYR A 133 4.24 4.93 -0.76
CA TYR A 133 5.46 5.21 -0.03
C TYR A 133 6.69 5.05 -0.92
N TYR A 134 6.87 3.88 -1.55
CA TYR A 134 8.08 3.57 -2.30
C TYR A 134 8.28 4.50 -3.50
N LEU A 135 7.21 4.81 -4.25
CA LEU A 135 7.31 5.75 -5.36
C LEU A 135 7.68 7.15 -4.89
N ALA A 136 7.08 7.65 -3.80
CA ALA A 136 7.44 8.96 -3.24
C ALA A 136 8.88 8.98 -2.71
N ALA A 137 9.33 7.90 -2.04
CA ALA A 137 10.67 7.77 -1.51
C ALA A 137 11.73 7.71 -2.64
N ASP A 138 11.45 6.95 -3.70
CA ASP A 138 12.31 6.85 -4.87
C ASP A 138 12.42 8.18 -5.61
N LEU A 139 11.30 8.91 -5.79
CA LEU A 139 11.32 10.24 -6.37
C LEU A 139 12.11 11.25 -5.53
N ARG A 140 11.98 11.19 -4.19
CA ARG A 140 12.78 12.02 -3.26
C ARG A 140 14.28 11.74 -3.37
N ARG A 141 14.65 10.47 -3.45
CA ARG A 141 16.04 10.03 -3.63
C ARG A 141 16.60 10.50 -4.97
N ASP A 142 15.84 10.32 -6.04
CA ASP A 142 16.27 10.58 -7.40
C ASP A 142 16.23 12.07 -7.77
N LEU A 143 15.47 12.89 -7.02
CA LEU A 143 15.34 14.34 -7.20
C LEU A 143 15.59 15.12 -5.89
N PRO A 144 16.85 15.16 -5.37
CA PRO A 144 17.15 15.75 -4.07
C PRO A 144 16.74 17.22 -3.92
N MET A 145 16.78 18.00 -5.01
CA MET A 145 16.37 19.41 -5.02
C MET A 145 14.86 19.62 -4.78
N TYR A 146 14.05 18.59 -5.01
CA TYR A 146 12.60 18.59 -4.77
C TYR A 146 12.22 17.74 -3.57
N LYS A 147 13.19 17.21 -2.80
CA LYS A 147 12.96 16.26 -1.70
C LYS A 147 11.83 16.71 -0.78
N GLU A 148 11.91 17.94 -0.28
CA GLU A 148 10.94 18.55 0.65
C GLU A 148 9.58 18.87 0.03
N LYS A 149 9.43 18.69 -1.29
CA LYS A 149 8.17 18.93 -2.02
C LYS A 149 7.33 17.67 -2.19
N PHE A 150 7.82 16.51 -1.76
CA PHE A 150 7.13 15.23 -1.86
C PHE A 150 6.48 14.82 -0.55
N GLY A 151 5.25 14.32 -0.64
CA GLY A 151 4.57 13.56 0.40
C GLY A 151 3.90 12.30 -0.16
N TYR A 152 3.45 11.42 0.72
CA TYR A 152 2.54 10.33 0.35
C TYR A 152 1.32 10.33 1.26
N TYR A 153 0.21 9.80 0.76
CA TYR A 153 -1.03 9.69 1.52
C TYR A 153 -1.72 8.37 1.25
N ASN A 154 -2.02 7.63 2.30
CA ASN A 154 -2.75 6.38 2.20
C ASN A 154 -3.48 6.07 3.52
N ALA A 155 -4.35 5.07 3.48
CA ALA A 155 -5.18 4.72 4.63
C ALA A 155 -4.41 4.18 5.86
N GLY A 156 -3.11 3.86 5.74
CA GLY A 156 -2.27 3.47 6.87
C GLY A 156 -1.77 4.64 7.71
N LEU A 157 -1.81 5.88 7.19
CA LEU A 157 -1.53 7.08 7.99
C LEU A 157 -2.60 7.25 9.08
N ASN A 158 -2.16 7.60 10.29
CA ASN A 158 -3.09 8.00 11.35
C ASN A 158 -3.67 9.39 11.06
N ASN A 159 -4.71 9.78 11.80
CA ASN A 159 -5.44 11.04 11.56
C ASN A 159 -4.54 12.28 11.70
N GLU A 160 -3.60 12.30 12.65
CA GLU A 160 -2.70 13.43 12.87
C GLU A 160 -1.72 13.62 11.69
N ASP A 161 -1.17 12.51 11.20
CA ASP A 161 -0.26 12.50 10.05
C ASP A 161 -1.00 12.85 8.75
N ARG A 162 -2.24 12.37 8.57
CA ARG A 162 -3.08 12.77 7.42
C ARG A 162 -3.32 14.27 7.41
N GLN A 163 -3.78 14.83 8.54
CA GLN A 163 -4.03 16.27 8.66
C GLN A 163 -2.77 17.08 8.35
N SER A 164 -1.62 16.64 8.86
CA SER A 164 -0.33 17.31 8.62
C SER A 164 0.06 17.30 7.14
N VAL A 165 -0.10 16.17 6.43
CA VAL A 165 0.15 16.10 4.97
C VAL A 165 -0.82 17.00 4.20
N GLU A 166 -2.09 17.01 4.58
CA GLU A 166 -3.12 17.85 3.96
C GLU A 166 -2.83 19.34 4.10
N ASP A 167 -2.44 19.77 5.30
CA ASP A 167 -2.09 21.16 5.59
C ASP A 167 -0.85 21.59 4.80
N LEU A 168 0.20 20.77 4.77
CA LEU A 168 1.42 21.04 3.99
C LEU A 168 1.15 21.14 2.48
N LEU A 169 0.21 20.36 1.96
CA LEU A 169 -0.19 20.42 0.55
C LEU A 169 -1.06 21.65 0.23
N ARG A 170 -1.95 22.02 1.17
CA ARG A 170 -2.77 23.25 1.07
C ARG A 170 -1.89 24.50 1.11
N GLU A 171 -0.89 24.52 1.98
CA GLU A 171 0.10 25.60 2.10
C GLU A 171 1.12 25.64 0.95
N GLY A 172 1.15 24.62 0.08
CA GLY A 172 2.08 24.52 -1.04
C GLY A 172 3.52 24.16 -0.64
N LYS A 173 3.74 23.72 0.61
CA LYS A 173 5.01 23.16 1.06
C LYS A 173 5.28 21.83 0.34
N ILE A 174 4.28 20.94 0.30
CA ILE A 174 4.25 19.78 -0.60
C ILE A 174 3.65 20.23 -1.92
N GLN A 175 4.30 19.86 -3.03
CA GLN A 175 3.80 20.07 -4.39
C GLN A 175 3.45 18.75 -5.08
N PHE A 176 4.06 17.64 -4.66
CA PHE A 176 3.87 16.33 -5.27
C PHE A 176 3.39 15.35 -4.22
N ILE A 177 2.20 14.81 -4.41
CA ILE A 177 1.64 13.82 -3.48
C ILE A 177 1.40 12.50 -4.21
N VAL A 178 1.97 11.42 -3.68
CA VAL A 178 1.68 10.06 -4.16
C VAL A 178 0.62 9.43 -3.28
N THR A 179 -0.47 8.95 -3.84
CA THR A 179 -1.61 8.55 -3.04
C THR A 179 -2.44 7.41 -3.63
N THR A 180 -3.18 6.73 -2.75
CA THR A 180 -4.25 5.80 -3.14
C THR A 180 -5.59 6.52 -3.21
N SER A 181 -6.68 5.79 -3.49
CA SER A 181 -8.04 6.33 -3.45
C SER A 181 -8.47 6.89 -2.08
N ALA A 182 -7.70 6.64 -1.00
CA ALA A 182 -7.96 7.24 0.31
C ALA A 182 -7.96 8.79 0.26
N PHE A 183 -7.22 9.38 -0.68
CA PHE A 183 -7.12 10.83 -0.82
C PHE A 183 -8.23 11.44 -1.68
N SER A 184 -9.17 10.68 -2.24
CA SER A 184 -10.18 11.25 -3.14
C SER A 184 -11.46 11.76 -2.45
N LEU A 185 -11.42 11.93 -1.11
CA LEU A 185 -12.59 12.32 -0.32
C LEU A 185 -12.42 13.72 0.30
N GLY A 186 -13.14 14.70 -0.27
CA GLY A 186 -13.63 15.86 0.48
C GLY A 186 -12.61 16.94 0.88
N MET A 187 -11.36 16.89 0.44
CA MET A 187 -10.40 17.96 0.71
C MET A 187 -10.52 19.08 -0.33
N ASP A 188 -10.37 20.32 0.11
CA ASP A 188 -10.25 21.48 -0.78
C ASP A 188 -8.77 21.83 -0.93
N ILE A 189 -8.19 21.44 -2.06
CA ILE A 189 -6.76 21.62 -2.35
C ILE A 189 -6.63 22.46 -3.62
N PRO A 190 -6.21 23.72 -3.51
CA PRO A 190 -6.14 24.61 -4.66
C PRO A 190 -4.96 24.26 -5.57
N ASP A 191 -5.08 24.67 -6.84
CA ASP A 191 -4.00 24.74 -7.82
C ASP A 191 -3.43 23.40 -8.29
N ILE A 192 -4.24 22.34 -8.33
CA ILE A 192 -3.82 21.05 -8.91
C ILE A 192 -3.71 21.17 -10.43
N LYS A 193 -2.48 21.04 -10.94
CA LYS A 193 -2.17 21.17 -12.37
C LYS A 193 -2.01 19.84 -13.10
N ASN A 194 -1.62 18.79 -12.38
CA ASN A 194 -1.46 17.47 -12.97
C ASN A 194 -2.08 16.40 -12.07
N VAL A 195 -2.93 15.56 -12.65
CA VAL A 195 -3.45 14.32 -12.03
C VAL A 195 -2.89 13.15 -12.82
N ILE A 196 -2.05 12.33 -12.19
CA ILE A 196 -1.25 11.31 -12.85
C ILE A 196 -1.73 9.94 -12.38
N PHE A 197 -2.32 9.16 -13.28
CA PHE A 197 -2.68 7.77 -13.03
C PHE A 197 -1.48 6.86 -13.33
N TYR A 198 -0.63 6.62 -12.32
CA TYR A 198 0.54 5.74 -12.46
C TYR A 198 0.13 4.26 -12.59
N HIS A 199 -0.84 3.84 -11.77
CA HIS A 199 -1.51 2.55 -11.86
C HIS A 199 -2.94 2.69 -12.37
N MET A 200 -3.47 1.60 -12.90
CA MET A 200 -4.88 1.48 -13.27
C MET A 200 -5.75 1.45 -12.00
N CYS A 201 -6.88 2.14 -11.99
CA CYS A 201 -7.87 2.04 -10.91
C CYS A 201 -8.57 0.67 -10.91
N PHE A 202 -9.26 0.35 -9.81
CA PHE A 202 -10.08 -0.86 -9.70
C PHE A 202 -11.52 -0.66 -10.18
N SER A 203 -11.97 0.57 -10.41
CA SER A 203 -13.33 0.86 -10.86
C SER A 203 -13.43 2.22 -11.54
N GLN A 204 -14.53 2.44 -12.26
CA GLN A 204 -14.85 3.74 -12.87
C GLN A 204 -15.13 4.80 -11.80
N GLU A 205 -15.78 4.43 -10.70
CA GLU A 205 -16.06 5.33 -9.59
C GLU A 205 -14.77 5.84 -8.95
N GLU A 206 -13.81 4.94 -8.72
CA GLU A 206 -12.48 5.31 -8.23
C GLU A 206 -11.77 6.25 -9.21
N HIS A 207 -11.77 5.93 -10.51
CA HIS A 207 -11.22 6.80 -11.54
C HIS A 207 -11.84 8.20 -11.46
N ASN A 208 -13.17 8.29 -11.42
CA ASN A 208 -13.89 9.56 -11.40
C ASN A 208 -13.57 10.37 -10.14
N HIS A 209 -13.44 9.72 -8.98
CA HIS A 209 -13.06 10.40 -7.75
C HIS A 209 -11.64 10.98 -7.83
N VAL A 210 -10.69 10.23 -8.39
CA VAL A 210 -9.31 10.70 -8.56
C VAL A 210 -9.25 11.80 -9.62
N ALA A 211 -9.93 11.63 -10.76
CA ALA A 211 -10.02 12.62 -11.82
C ALA A 211 -10.72 13.90 -11.35
N GLY A 212 -11.62 13.81 -10.36
CA GLY A 212 -12.29 14.95 -9.75
C GLY A 212 -11.36 15.95 -9.05
N TRP A 213 -10.09 15.61 -8.82
CA TRP A 213 -9.06 16.57 -8.41
C TRP A 213 -8.69 17.58 -9.49
N ALA A 214 -9.04 17.30 -10.74
CA ALA A 214 -8.83 18.22 -11.83
C ALA A 214 -9.89 19.33 -11.78
N GLN A 215 -9.42 20.55 -11.48
CA GLN A 215 -10.29 21.67 -11.14
C GLN A 215 -10.74 22.42 -12.39
N SER A 216 -12.04 22.63 -12.56
CA SER A 216 -12.62 23.24 -13.77
C SER A 216 -12.22 24.71 -14.00
N ASN A 217 -11.79 25.43 -12.96
CA ASN A 217 -11.44 26.85 -13.04
C ASN A 217 -10.03 27.09 -13.60
N ILE A 218 -9.15 26.11 -13.56
CA ILE A 218 -7.78 26.16 -14.04
C ILE A 218 -7.53 25.11 -15.12
N GLU A 219 -6.54 25.32 -15.98
CA GLU A 219 -6.09 24.23 -16.86
C GLU A 219 -5.43 23.14 -16.01
N THR A 220 -5.97 21.93 -16.07
CA THR A 220 -5.44 20.74 -15.39
C THR A 220 -5.27 19.61 -16.39
N LYS A 221 -4.12 18.94 -16.32
CA LYS A 221 -3.77 17.81 -17.17
C LYS A 221 -4.03 16.49 -16.44
N ILE A 222 -4.67 15.56 -17.11
CA ILE A 222 -4.86 14.18 -16.65
C ILE A 222 -3.92 13.29 -17.45
N HIS A 223 -2.96 12.67 -16.78
CA HIS A 223 -1.96 11.81 -17.41
C HIS A 223 -2.30 10.34 -17.16
N LEU A 224 -2.48 9.57 -18.23
CA LEU A 224 -2.76 8.14 -18.15
C LEU A 224 -1.48 7.36 -18.45
N LEU A 225 -0.84 6.78 -17.42
CA LEU A 225 0.42 6.03 -17.57
C LEU A 225 0.19 4.51 -17.50
N TYR A 226 -0.96 4.05 -17.03
CA TYR A 226 -1.23 2.62 -16.89
C TYR A 226 -1.42 1.89 -18.22
N GLY A 227 -1.34 0.56 -18.24
CA GLY A 227 -1.55 -0.22 -19.45
C GLY A 227 -2.07 -1.63 -19.19
N SER A 228 -1.93 -2.51 -20.19
CA SER A 228 -2.36 -3.91 -20.09
C SER A 228 -1.68 -4.68 -18.95
N GLN A 229 -0.42 -4.35 -18.63
CA GLN A 229 0.29 -4.94 -17.48
C GLN A 229 -0.36 -4.57 -16.14
N ASP A 230 -0.86 -3.33 -16.01
CA ASP A 230 -1.59 -2.89 -14.81
C ASP A 230 -2.92 -3.65 -14.67
N ARG A 231 -3.57 -4.02 -15.79
CA ARG A 231 -4.75 -4.89 -15.75
C ARG A 231 -4.42 -6.24 -15.13
N GLU A 232 -3.36 -6.90 -15.58
CA GLU A 232 -2.93 -8.21 -15.04
C GLU A 232 -2.60 -8.11 -13.54
N LEU A 233 -1.88 -7.06 -13.15
CA LEU A 233 -1.53 -6.80 -11.76
C LEU A 233 -2.78 -6.56 -10.89
N ASN A 234 -3.73 -5.75 -11.35
CA ASN A 234 -4.99 -5.53 -10.64
C ASN A 234 -5.84 -6.81 -10.56
N GLN A 235 -5.84 -7.66 -11.61
CA GLN A 235 -6.50 -8.97 -11.55
C GLN A 235 -5.88 -9.88 -10.48
N LEU A 236 -4.55 -9.86 -10.34
CA LEU A 236 -3.85 -10.62 -9.30
C LEU A 236 -4.16 -10.10 -7.90
N LEU A 237 -4.18 -8.78 -7.71
CA LEU A 237 -4.56 -8.16 -6.43
C LEU A 237 -6.02 -8.50 -6.06
N LEU A 238 -6.95 -8.37 -7.01
CA LEU A 238 -8.35 -8.75 -6.82
C LEU A 238 -8.51 -10.25 -6.59
N ALA A 239 -7.69 -11.10 -7.20
CA ALA A 239 -7.73 -12.54 -6.94
C ALA A 239 -7.48 -12.86 -5.45
N GLY A 240 -6.70 -12.04 -4.75
CA GLY A 240 -6.42 -12.20 -3.32
C GLY A 240 -7.47 -11.60 -2.39
N THR A 241 -8.05 -10.44 -2.74
CA THR A 241 -9.02 -9.73 -1.88
C THR A 241 -10.48 -10.01 -2.25
N SER A 242 -10.72 -10.52 -3.45
CA SER A 242 -12.04 -10.77 -4.03
C SER A 242 -12.05 -12.13 -4.75
N PRO A 243 -11.99 -13.25 -4.01
CA PRO A 243 -11.91 -14.57 -4.61
C PRO A 243 -13.21 -14.96 -5.32
N ASN A 244 -13.10 -15.57 -6.49
CA ASN A 244 -14.24 -16.12 -7.21
C ASN A 244 -14.64 -17.51 -6.67
N ARG A 245 -15.74 -18.06 -7.17
CA ARG A 245 -16.25 -19.38 -6.78
C ARG A 245 -15.22 -20.51 -6.96
N GLU A 246 -14.51 -20.54 -8.07
CA GLU A 246 -13.56 -21.60 -8.41
C GLU A 246 -12.36 -21.59 -7.45
N GLN A 247 -11.85 -20.39 -7.18
CA GLN A 247 -10.80 -20.14 -6.21
C GLN A 247 -11.23 -20.58 -4.80
N LEU A 248 -12.42 -20.17 -4.33
CA LEU A 248 -12.94 -20.59 -3.03
C LEU A 248 -13.11 -22.11 -2.94
N ALA A 249 -13.55 -22.75 -4.02
CA ALA A 249 -13.66 -24.21 -4.07
C ALA A 249 -12.29 -24.89 -3.92
N LEU A 250 -11.26 -24.41 -4.63
CA LEU A 250 -9.89 -24.91 -4.48
C LEU A 250 -9.35 -24.70 -3.06
N PHE A 251 -9.61 -23.55 -2.46
CA PHE A 251 -9.18 -23.25 -1.11
C PHE A 251 -9.89 -24.13 -0.07
N PHE A 252 -11.19 -24.37 -0.24
CA PHE A 252 -11.94 -25.31 0.59
C PHE A 252 -11.41 -26.74 0.47
N LEU A 253 -11.09 -27.21 -0.75
CA LEU A 253 -10.50 -28.53 -0.96
C LEU A 253 -9.12 -28.65 -0.29
N LEU A 254 -8.33 -27.58 -0.28
CA LEU A 254 -7.09 -27.52 0.48
C LEU A 254 -7.35 -27.67 1.98
N LEU A 255 -8.28 -26.91 2.56
CA LEU A 255 -8.62 -27.01 3.98
C LEU A 255 -9.10 -28.41 4.35
N LYS A 256 -9.96 -29.01 3.52
CA LYS A 256 -10.44 -30.38 3.70
C LYS A 256 -9.28 -31.38 3.74
N LYS A 257 -8.32 -31.25 2.82
CA LYS A 257 -7.14 -32.12 2.79
C LYS A 257 -6.24 -31.95 4.02
N LEU A 258 -6.09 -30.72 4.52
CA LEU A 258 -5.32 -30.46 5.73
C LEU A 258 -6.01 -31.03 6.98
N THR A 259 -7.35 -31.01 7.03
CA THR A 259 -8.14 -31.48 8.18
C THR A 259 -8.39 -32.99 8.20
N GLU A 260 -8.07 -33.73 7.13
CA GLU A 260 -8.23 -35.19 7.04
C GLU A 260 -7.53 -35.96 8.18
N LYS A 261 -6.36 -35.47 8.63
CA LYS A 261 -5.56 -36.13 9.67
C LYS A 261 -5.70 -35.49 11.05
N THR A 262 -6.11 -34.23 11.11
CA THR A 262 -6.13 -33.44 12.35
C THR A 262 -7.20 -32.38 12.22
N ASN A 263 -8.21 -32.39 13.10
CA ASN A 263 -9.31 -31.43 13.07
C ASN A 263 -9.65 -31.06 14.52
N PRO A 264 -9.45 -29.79 14.96
CA PRO A 264 -9.02 -28.64 14.15
C PRO A 264 -7.56 -28.71 13.68
N ILE A 265 -7.23 -28.03 12.59
CA ILE A 265 -5.83 -27.77 12.21
C ILE A 265 -5.34 -26.49 12.88
N ASN A 266 -4.16 -26.54 13.48
CA ASN A 266 -3.49 -25.36 14.03
C ASN A 266 -2.48 -24.86 13.00
N ILE A 267 -2.72 -23.69 12.43
CA ILE A 267 -1.92 -23.18 11.32
C ILE A 267 -1.84 -21.65 11.35
N THR A 268 -0.69 -21.11 10.96
CA THR A 268 -0.52 -19.67 10.75
C THR A 268 -0.94 -19.27 9.33
N ASN A 269 -1.28 -17.99 9.10
CA ASN A 269 -1.56 -17.49 7.74
C ASN A 269 -0.40 -17.75 6.77
N SER A 270 0.85 -17.56 7.21
CA SER A 270 2.04 -17.80 6.40
C SER A 270 2.16 -19.25 5.95
N GLN A 271 1.90 -20.21 6.84
CA GLN A 271 1.91 -21.64 6.49
C GLN A 271 0.78 -22.00 5.54
N LEU A 272 -0.43 -21.46 5.75
CA LEU A 272 -1.57 -21.72 4.88
C LEU A 272 -1.34 -21.12 3.47
N ALA A 273 -0.68 -19.96 3.37
CA ALA A 273 -0.27 -19.37 2.09
C ALA A 273 0.77 -20.22 1.36
N GLN A 274 1.74 -20.79 2.08
CA GLN A 274 2.71 -21.72 1.49
C GLN A 274 2.00 -22.94 0.90
N TRP A 275 1.03 -23.52 1.61
CA TRP A 275 0.21 -24.60 1.07
C TRP A 275 -0.58 -24.16 -0.16
N ALA A 276 -1.29 -23.04 -0.11
CA ALA A 276 -2.03 -22.53 -1.26
C ALA A 276 -1.15 -22.35 -2.52
N ASN A 277 0.09 -21.89 -2.34
CA ASN A 277 1.08 -21.78 -3.43
C ASN A 277 1.47 -23.16 -3.99
N ILE A 278 1.68 -24.17 -3.14
CA ILE A 278 1.94 -25.57 -3.58
C ILE A 278 0.78 -26.09 -4.43
N TYR A 279 -0.47 -25.78 -4.07
CA TYR A 279 -1.67 -26.14 -4.83
C TYR A 279 -2.00 -25.16 -5.97
N LYS A 280 -1.13 -24.17 -6.23
CA LYS A 280 -1.27 -23.16 -7.28
C LYS A 280 -2.60 -22.40 -7.22
N ILE A 281 -3.08 -22.12 -6.03
CA ILE A 281 -4.28 -21.30 -5.83
C ILE A 281 -3.88 -19.84 -5.99
N VAL A 282 -4.31 -19.23 -7.10
CA VAL A 282 -3.95 -17.86 -7.46
C VAL A 282 -4.53 -16.85 -6.48
N GLY A 283 -3.72 -15.86 -6.10
CA GLY A 283 -4.12 -14.70 -5.30
C GLY A 283 -3.92 -14.84 -3.79
N ILE A 284 -3.66 -16.06 -3.28
CA ILE A 284 -3.52 -16.27 -1.84
C ILE A 284 -2.13 -15.84 -1.33
N HIS A 285 -2.14 -14.96 -0.33
CA HIS A 285 -0.98 -14.49 0.41
C HIS A 285 -1.27 -14.43 1.91
N ALA A 286 -0.23 -14.42 2.76
CA ALA A 286 -0.40 -14.47 4.21
C ALA A 286 -1.24 -13.30 4.78
N ASN A 287 -1.19 -12.14 4.12
CA ASN A 287 -1.93 -10.93 4.50
C ASN A 287 -3.40 -10.96 4.07
N ASN A 288 -3.80 -11.77 3.09
CA ASN A 288 -5.17 -11.77 2.57
C ASN A 288 -5.97 -13.04 2.87
N ILE A 289 -5.34 -14.10 3.40
CA ILE A 289 -6.00 -15.36 3.76
C ILE A 289 -7.20 -15.17 4.70
N GLY A 290 -7.12 -14.18 5.59
CA GLY A 290 -8.22 -13.85 6.49
C GLY A 290 -9.54 -13.67 5.72
N ILE A 291 -9.50 -12.98 4.59
CA ILE A 291 -10.66 -12.71 3.72
C ILE A 291 -11.33 -14.01 3.27
N TRP A 292 -10.53 -14.99 2.86
CA TRP A 292 -11.02 -16.26 2.34
C TRP A 292 -11.64 -17.10 3.44
N LEU A 293 -11.00 -17.12 4.60
CA LEU A 293 -11.51 -17.80 5.78
C LEU A 293 -12.78 -17.14 6.31
N ASP A 294 -12.84 -15.81 6.35
CA ASP A 294 -14.03 -15.05 6.75
C ASP A 294 -15.24 -15.40 5.88
N ILE A 295 -15.06 -15.52 4.55
CA ILE A 295 -16.14 -15.94 3.64
C ILE A 295 -16.65 -17.35 3.99
N LEU A 296 -15.74 -18.29 4.25
CA LEU A 296 -16.13 -19.66 4.61
C LEU A 296 -16.79 -19.72 6.01
N GLU A 297 -16.35 -18.88 6.94
CA GLU A 297 -16.91 -18.79 8.29
C GLU A 297 -18.31 -18.13 8.29
N GLU A 298 -18.53 -17.07 7.50
CA GLU A 298 -19.85 -16.47 7.29
C GLU A 298 -20.89 -17.47 6.75
N LEU A 299 -20.43 -18.52 6.06
CA LEU A 299 -21.26 -19.57 5.48
C LEU A 299 -21.38 -20.81 6.37
N ASP A 300 -20.86 -20.76 7.60
CA ASP A 300 -20.79 -21.89 8.53
C ASP A 300 -20.06 -23.14 7.96
N ILE A 301 -19.21 -22.94 6.94
CA ILE A 301 -18.39 -24.02 6.35
C ILE A 301 -17.23 -24.36 7.29
N ILE A 302 -16.67 -23.36 7.97
CA ILE A 302 -15.59 -23.52 8.95
C ILE A 302 -15.96 -22.82 10.26
N LYS A 303 -15.23 -23.15 11.32
CA LYS A 303 -15.16 -22.33 12.55
C LYS A 303 -13.71 -22.06 12.87
N ARG A 304 -13.40 -20.89 13.43
CA ARG A 304 -12.04 -20.53 13.83
C ARG A 304 -11.94 -20.09 15.27
N GLU A 305 -10.82 -20.43 15.89
CA GLU A 305 -10.36 -19.85 17.15
C GLU A 305 -8.98 -19.26 16.93
N ILE A 306 -8.79 -18.00 17.32
CA ILE A 306 -7.53 -17.26 17.11
C ILE A 306 -6.80 -17.16 18.45
N GLU A 307 -5.56 -17.65 18.48
CA GLU A 307 -4.66 -17.56 19.63
C GLU A 307 -3.33 -16.96 19.18
N GLY A 308 -3.17 -15.66 19.36
CA GLY A 308 -1.99 -14.91 18.91
C GLY A 308 -1.85 -14.92 17.39
N ILE A 309 -0.74 -15.47 16.88
CA ILE A 309 -0.44 -15.58 15.44
C ILE A 309 -0.94 -16.90 14.82
N THR A 310 -1.41 -17.81 15.66
CA THR A 310 -1.93 -19.12 15.28
C THR A 310 -3.45 -19.10 15.29
N GLN A 311 -4.06 -19.83 14.35
CA GLN A 311 -5.50 -20.07 14.35
C GLN A 311 -5.78 -21.56 14.24
N SER A 312 -6.77 -21.99 15.01
CA SER A 312 -7.36 -23.33 14.98
C SER A 312 -8.53 -23.29 14.00
N ILE A 313 -8.42 -23.98 12.86
CA ILE A 313 -9.48 -24.05 11.86
C ILE A 313 -10.18 -25.39 12.00
N TYR A 314 -11.46 -25.35 12.38
CA TYR A 314 -12.33 -26.52 12.51
C TYR A 314 -13.20 -26.65 11.26
N LEU A 315 -13.22 -27.86 10.69
CA LEU A 315 -14.08 -28.21 9.56
C LEU A 315 -15.17 -29.18 10.04
N PRO A 316 -16.46 -28.81 10.08
CA PRO A 316 -17.53 -29.70 10.52
C PRO A 316 -17.62 -30.98 9.69
N THR A 317 -17.89 -32.10 10.34
CA THR A 317 -18.02 -33.43 9.71
C THR A 317 -19.13 -33.47 8.66
N THR A 318 -20.21 -32.72 8.90
CA THR A 318 -21.33 -32.57 7.97
C THR A 318 -21.27 -31.18 7.37
N GLN A 319 -21.04 -31.11 6.05
CA GLN A 319 -20.92 -29.85 5.34
C GLN A 319 -22.32 -29.34 4.94
N PRO A 320 -22.68 -28.10 5.28
CA PRO A 320 -23.94 -27.52 4.84
C PRO A 320 -23.96 -27.35 3.32
N LYS A 321 -25.12 -27.49 2.71
CA LYS A 321 -25.32 -27.01 1.34
C LYS A 321 -25.54 -25.50 1.41
N VAL A 322 -24.54 -24.74 0.99
CA VAL A 322 -24.57 -23.28 1.10
C VAL A 322 -24.79 -22.59 -0.25
N ASN A 323 -25.32 -21.38 -0.21
CA ASN A 323 -25.25 -20.44 -1.30
C ASN A 323 -24.16 -19.41 -0.97
N LEU A 324 -23.17 -19.22 -1.84
CA LEU A 324 -22.09 -18.25 -1.63
C LEU A 324 -22.62 -16.82 -1.51
N GLU A 325 -23.77 -16.51 -2.12
CA GLU A 325 -24.42 -15.22 -1.98
C GLU A 325 -24.94 -14.94 -0.56
N CYS A 326 -24.96 -15.92 0.34
CA CYS A 326 -25.26 -15.66 1.75
C CYS A 326 -24.08 -14.97 2.49
N SER A 327 -22.87 -14.97 1.92
CA SER A 327 -21.73 -14.22 2.47
C SER A 327 -21.72 -12.80 1.92
N LEU A 328 -21.74 -11.81 2.82
CA LEU A 328 -21.66 -10.40 2.45
C LEU A 328 -20.30 -10.08 1.83
N ARG A 329 -19.22 -10.67 2.37
CA ARG A 329 -17.87 -10.54 1.83
C ARG A 329 -17.76 -11.10 0.41
N TYR A 330 -18.39 -12.24 0.14
CA TYR A 330 -18.42 -12.80 -1.22
C TYR A 330 -19.23 -11.95 -2.20
N GLN A 331 -20.41 -11.46 -1.82
CA GLN A 331 -21.20 -10.55 -2.66
C GLN A 331 -20.40 -9.29 -3.04
N LYS A 332 -19.69 -8.72 -2.06
CA LYS A 332 -18.81 -7.57 -2.28
C LYS A 332 -17.66 -7.91 -3.21
N ALA A 333 -16.98 -9.04 -2.99
CA ALA A 333 -15.92 -9.52 -3.87
C ALA A 333 -16.37 -9.60 -5.33
N ILE A 334 -17.54 -10.20 -5.59
CA ILE A 334 -18.08 -10.29 -6.95
C ILE A 334 -18.41 -8.91 -7.52
N THR A 335 -18.99 -8.02 -6.71
CA THR A 335 -19.29 -6.64 -7.11
C THR A 335 -18.03 -5.89 -7.54
N GLU A 336 -16.96 -5.94 -6.74
CA GLU A 336 -15.69 -5.27 -7.06
C GLU A 336 -15.02 -5.86 -8.31
N ARG A 337 -15.10 -7.19 -8.51
CA ARG A 337 -14.62 -7.81 -9.75
C ARG A 337 -15.39 -7.32 -10.97
N ASN A 338 -16.71 -7.23 -10.88
CA ASN A 338 -17.54 -6.78 -12.00
C ASN A 338 -17.24 -5.32 -12.34
N LYS A 339 -17.18 -4.44 -11.34
CA LYS A 339 -16.77 -3.03 -11.54
C LYS A 339 -15.41 -2.91 -12.23
N PHE A 340 -14.45 -3.75 -11.83
CA PHE A 340 -13.14 -3.74 -12.46
C PHE A 340 -13.20 -4.22 -13.92
N LEU A 341 -13.96 -5.28 -14.21
CA LEU A 341 -14.13 -5.78 -15.57
C LEU A 341 -14.80 -4.76 -16.48
N ASP A 342 -15.83 -4.07 -15.98
CA ASP A 342 -16.53 -3.00 -16.70
C ASP A 342 -15.59 -1.82 -16.96
N TYR A 343 -14.83 -1.39 -15.94
CA TYR A 343 -13.85 -0.31 -16.08
C TYR A 343 -12.77 -0.65 -17.11
N VAL A 344 -12.28 -1.89 -17.14
CA VAL A 344 -11.28 -2.35 -18.11
C VAL A 344 -11.76 -2.19 -19.55
N GLN A 345 -13.05 -2.35 -19.86
CA GLN A 345 -13.59 -2.17 -21.22
C GLN A 345 -13.54 -0.71 -21.70
N ILE A 346 -13.50 0.23 -20.76
CA ILE A 346 -13.50 1.68 -21.05
C ILE A 346 -12.08 2.22 -21.01
N ALA A 347 -11.27 1.71 -20.08
CA ALA A 347 -9.94 2.22 -19.76
C ALA A 347 -8.81 1.62 -20.61
N LEU A 348 -9.05 0.57 -21.40
CA LEU A 348 -8.09 -0.03 -22.34
C LEU A 348 -8.80 -0.33 -23.67
#